data_AF-A0A1G2WKY3-F1
#
_entry.id   AF-A0A1G2WKY3-F1
#
_cell.length_a   1.000
_cell.length_b   1.000
_cell.length_c   1.000
_cell.angle_alpha   90.00
_cell.angle_beta   90.00
_cell.angle_gamma   90.00
#
_symmetry.space_group_name_H-M   'P 1'
#
loop_
_entity.id
_entity.type
_entity.pdbx_description
1 polymer ?
#
loop_
_entity_poly.entity_id
_entity_poly.type
_entity_poly.pdbx_seq_one_letter_code
_entity_poly.pdbx_strand_id
1 'polypeptide(L)' 'MLAVTHAEGPSVIQIRTQDVLPKHLESLVIAALQQYETMLEAGALIVIDESISRARILPLNR' A
#
# COMPACT_ATOMS: atom_id res chain seq x y z
N MET A 1 10.85 6.70 -7.99
CA MET A 1 10.18 5.38 -8.06
C MET A 1 10.98 4.41 -7.21
N LEU A 2 10.40 3.86 -6.15
CA LEU A 2 11.12 2.96 -5.21
C LEU A 2 11.57 1.63 -5.85
N ALA A 3 10.90 1.19 -6.92
CA ALA A 3 11.32 0.02 -7.69
C ALA A 3 12.68 0.19 -8.40
N VAL A 4 13.19 1.41 -8.55
CA VAL A 4 14.47 1.68 -9.25
C VAL A 4 15.67 1.44 -8.33
N THR A 5 15.49 1.49 -7.01
CA THR A 5 16.61 1.50 -6.06
C THR A 5 17.03 0.12 -5.55
N HIS A 6 16.32 -0.98 -5.89
CA HIS A 6 16.52 -2.31 -5.28
C HIS A 6 16.60 -2.26 -3.74
N ALA A 7 15.96 -1.26 -3.14
CA ALA A 7 16.05 -1.04 -1.72
C ALA A 7 15.08 -2.02 -1.05
N GLU A 8 15.56 -2.79 -0.06
CA GLU A 8 14.74 -3.71 0.75
C GLU A 8 13.61 -3.00 1.52
N GLY A 9 13.62 -1.67 1.50
CA GLY A 9 12.54 -0.81 1.97
C GLY A 9 12.70 0.63 1.49
N PRO A 10 11.71 1.49 1.79
CA PRO A 10 10.51 1.19 2.56
C PRO A 10 9.40 0.54 1.71
N SER A 11 8.56 -0.25 2.37
CA SER A 11 7.25 -0.62 1.85
C SER A 11 6.34 0.61 1.80
N VAL A 12 5.47 0.66 0.79
CA VAL A 12 4.58 1.82 0.57
C VAL A 12 3.17 1.34 0.27
N ILE A 13 2.20 1.98 0.92
CA ILE A 13 0.79 1.91 0.54
C ILE A 13 0.44 3.19 -0.21
N GLN A 14 0.01 3.05 -1.46
CA GLN A 14 -0.53 4.13 -2.27
C GLN A 14 -2.05 3.99 -2.32
N ILE A 15 -2.78 4.97 -1.78
CA ILE A 15 -4.25 5.02 -1.82
C ILE A 15 -4.68 5.99 -2.92
N ARG A 16 -5.58 5.55 -3.79
CA ARG A 16 -6.24 6.35 -4.83
C ARG A 16 -7.70 6.53 -4.44
N THR A 17 -8.06 7.76 -4.17
CA THR A 17 -9.38 8.18 -3.68
C THR A 17 -9.63 9.64 -4.06
N GLN A 18 -10.88 10.07 -3.96
CA GLN A 18 -11.26 11.48 -4.09
C GLN A 18 -11.19 12.21 -2.74
N ASP A 19 -11.42 11.51 -1.62
CA ASP A 19 -11.39 12.10 -0.28
C ASP A 19 -10.14 11.63 0.47
N VAL A 20 -9.21 12.55 0.70
CA VAL A 20 -7.94 12.30 1.38
C VAL A 20 -7.95 12.68 2.87
N LEU A 21 -9.13 13.02 3.42
CA LEU A 21 -9.24 13.40 4.82
C LEU A 21 -8.96 12.19 5.72
N PRO A 22 -8.22 12.37 6.84
CA PRO A 22 -7.92 11.28 7.77
C PRO A 22 -9.17 10.53 8.25
N LYS A 23 -10.27 11.25 8.46
CA LYS A 23 -11.56 10.68 8.89
C LYS A 23 -12.15 9.71 7.87
N HIS A 24 -11.91 9.92 6.58
CA HIS A 24 -12.34 9.00 5.52
C HIS A 24 -11.37 7.82 5.40
N LEU A 25 -10.07 8.08 5.54
CA LEU A 25 -9.02 7.08 5.31
C LEU A 25 -8.67 6.19 6.49
N GLU A 26 -9.02 6.57 7.73
CA GLU A 26 -8.60 5.86 8.94
C GLU A 26 -8.89 4.37 8.88
N SER A 27 -10.13 4.00 8.54
CA SER A 27 -10.56 2.60 8.51
C SER A 27 -9.88 1.84 7.37
N LEU A 28 -9.73 2.47 6.21
CA LEU A 28 -9.08 1.88 5.04
C LEU A 28 -7.59 1.63 5.30
N VAL A 29 -6.89 2.61 5.88
CA VAL A 29 -5.46 2.51 6.18
C VAL A 29 -5.20 1.43 7.22
N ILE A 30 -5.99 1.40 8.31
CA ILE A 30 -5.84 0.37 9.36
C ILE A 30 -6.09 -1.02 8.78
N ALA A 31 -7.17 -1.19 8.01
CA ALA A 31 -7.49 -2.47 7.37
C ALA A 31 -6.39 -2.91 6.40
N ALA A 32 -5.85 -1.98 5.60
CA ALA A 32 -4.77 -2.27 4.67
C ALA A 32 -3.48 -2.72 5.37
N LEU A 33 -3.12 -2.06 6.48
CA LEU A 33 -1.94 -2.45 7.28
C LEU A 33 -2.11 -3.86 7.84
N GLN A 34 -3.26 -4.17 8.42
CA GLN A 34 -3.55 -5.50 8.99
C GLN A 34 -3.62 -6.58 7.91
N GLN A 35 -4.27 -6.29 6.79
CA GLN A 35 -4.49 -7.29 5.73
C GLN A 35 -3.19 -7.67 5.01
N TYR A 36 -2.24 -6.74 4.90
CA TYR A 36 -1.03 -6.92 4.12
C TYR A 36 0.27 -6.87 4.93
N GLU A 37 0.18 -7.04 6.26
CA GLU A 37 1.30 -6.99 7.20
C GLU A 37 2.52 -7.77 6.72
N THR A 38 2.36 -9.08 6.45
CA THR A 38 3.46 -9.95 5.99
C THR A 38 4.09 -9.49 4.67
N MET A 39 3.32 -8.87 3.77
CA MET A 39 3.83 -8.37 2.50
C MET A 39 4.60 -7.05 2.70
N LEU A 40 4.10 -6.19 3.60
CA LEU A 40 4.77 -4.95 3.98
C LEU A 40 6.09 -5.24 4.71
N GLU A 41 6.15 -6.27 5.55
CA GLU A 41 7.39 -6.72 6.19
C GLU A 41 8.41 -7.25 5.17
N ALA A 42 7.95 -7.90 4.10
CA ALA A 42 8.79 -8.46 3.05
C ALA A 42 9.26 -7.44 1.98
N GLY A 43 8.84 -6.17 2.07
CA GLY A 43 9.11 -5.14 1.07
C GLY A 43 8.08 -5.17 -0.07
N ALA A 44 7.07 -4.31 -0.01
CA ALA A 44 6.00 -4.26 -1.01
C ALA A 44 5.51 -2.83 -1.32
N LEU A 45 5.10 -2.64 -2.59
CA LEU A 45 4.24 -1.54 -3.00
C LEU A 45 2.81 -2.04 -3.13
N ILE A 46 1.92 -1.51 -2.31
CA ILE A 46 0.50 -1.84 -2.30
C ILE A 46 -0.28 -0.66 -2.83
N VAL A 47 -0.99 -0.84 -3.93
CA VAL A 47 -1.86 0.21 -4.49
C VAL A 47 -3.30 -0.16 -4.22
N ILE A 48 -4.00 0.67 -3.45
CA ILE A 48 -5.43 0.53 -3.14
C ILE A 48 -6.18 1.60 -3.92
N ASP A 49 -7.19 1.18 -4.66
CA ASP A 49 -8.06 2.09 -5.40
C ASP A 49 -9.50 1.89 -4.93
N GLU A 50 -10.05 2.90 -4.26
CA GLU A 50 -11.44 2.87 -3.75
C GLU A 50 -12.45 2.85 -4.89
N SER A 51 -12.13 3.46 -6.04
CA SER A 51 -13.06 3.55 -7.17
C SER A 51 -13.32 2.21 -7.85
N ILE A 52 -12.35 1.29 -7.79
CA ILE A 52 -12.43 -0.04 -8.39
C ILE A 52 -12.29 -1.18 -7.37
N SER A 53 -12.23 -0.86 -6.06
CA SER A 53 -12.12 -1.80 -4.93
C SER A 53 -11.07 -2.90 -5.15
N ARG A 54 -9.86 -2.53 -5.55
CA ARG A 54 -8.76 -3.49 -5.83
C ARG A 54 -7.45 -3.06 -5.20
N ALA A 55 -6.73 -4.05 -4.67
CA ALA A 55 -5.33 -3.91 -4.27
C ALA A 55 -4.40 -4.52 -5.33
N ARG A 56 -3.28 -3.85 -5.63
CA ARG A 56 -2.17 -4.43 -6.41
C ARG A 56 -0.92 -4.48 -5.54
N ILE A 57 -0.28 -5.63 -5.49
CA ILE A 57 0.95 -5.84 -4.72
C ILE A 57 2.10 -6.03 -5.71
N LEU A 58 3.16 -5.25 -5.53
CA LEU A 58 4.43 -5.44 -6.22
C LEU A 58 5.51 -5.72 -5.17
N PRO A 59 6.02 -6.96 -5.05
CA PRO A 59 7.14 -7.25 -4.17
C PRO A 59 8.38 -6.49 -4.65
N LEU A 60 9.07 -5.82 -3.74
CA LEU A 60 10.30 -5.07 -4.01
C LEU A 60 11.54 -5.96 -3.94
N ASN A 61 11.44 -7.07 -3.20
CA ASN A 61 12.48 -8.09 -3.08
C ASN A 61 12.17 -9.27 -4.02
N ARG A 62 13.23 -9.80 -4.67
CA ARG A 62 13.17 -10.96 -5.56
C ARG A 62 13.87 -12.14 -4.91
#